data_AF-A0A1Y3WD22-F1
#
_entry.id   AF-A0A1Y3WD22-F1
#
_cell.length_a   1.000
_cell.length_b   1.000
_cell.length_c   1.000
_cell.angle_alpha   90.00
_cell.angle_beta   90.00
_cell.angle_gamma   90.00
#
_symmetry.space_group_name_H-M   'P 1'
#
loop_
_entity.id
_entity.type
_entity.pdbx_description
1 polymer ?
#
loop_
_entity_poly.entity_id
_entity_poly.type
_entity_poly.pdbx_seq_one_letter_code
_entity_poly.pdbx_strand_id
1 'polypeptide(L)'
;MKVGILCAGDEEVAPFLPLLNNCKLTEKAMLKFYEGQIDGLEVVTLFSGVCKVNVAIASQLLIDVFGVDLIINSGTAGGMNPDLQIFDTVISTEVCYHDVAKDILTDFHPWMKSVFFKADRELIELSKLAVRKQTA
;
A
#
# COMPACT_ATOMS: atom_id res chain seq x y z
N MET A 1 -14.59 3.51 9.27
CA MET A 1 -13.69 2.89 8.28
C MET A 1 -12.65 3.92 7.94
N LYS A 2 -11.38 3.61 8.16
CA LYS A 2 -10.25 4.49 7.94
C LYS A 2 -9.22 3.80 7.05
N VAL A 3 -8.79 4.46 5.99
CA VAL A 3 -7.94 3.89 4.95
C VAL A 3 -6.52 4.43 5.06
N GLY A 4 -5.54 3.54 5.11
CA GLY A 4 -4.14 3.87 4.89
C GLY A 4 -3.79 3.85 3.40
N ILE A 5 -3.20 4.92 2.88
CA ILE A 5 -2.59 4.92 1.53
C ILE A 5 -1.08 5.03 1.71
N LEU A 6 -0.35 4.06 1.20
CA LEU A 6 1.09 3.92 1.41
C LEU A 6 1.82 3.88 0.07
N CYS A 7 2.77 4.79 -0.11
CA CYS A 7 3.60 4.89 -1.31
C CYS A 7 5.09 4.76 -0.96
N ALA A 8 5.96 4.48 -1.93
CA ALA A 8 7.40 4.43 -1.69
C ALA A 8 8.06 5.82 -1.86
N GLY A 9 7.65 6.55 -2.90
CA GLY A 9 8.19 7.87 -3.26
C GLY A 9 7.25 9.04 -2.96
N ASP A 10 7.82 10.24 -2.95
CA ASP A 10 7.09 11.49 -2.82
C ASP A 10 6.25 11.80 -4.07
N GLU A 11 6.77 11.54 -5.26
CA GLU A 11 6.01 11.65 -6.52
C GLU A 11 4.79 10.72 -6.57
N GLU A 12 4.87 9.55 -5.90
CA GLU A 12 3.80 8.57 -5.85
C GLU A 12 2.68 8.97 -4.87
N VAL A 13 3.03 9.66 -3.77
CA VAL A 13 2.02 10.15 -2.81
C VAL A 13 1.42 11.49 -3.23
N ALA A 14 2.16 12.29 -4.00
CA ALA A 14 1.77 13.65 -4.38
C ALA A 14 0.35 13.77 -4.97
N PRO A 15 -0.17 12.83 -5.79
CA PRO A 15 -1.53 12.90 -6.32
C PRO A 15 -2.64 12.82 -5.25
N PHE A 16 -2.37 12.21 -4.09
CA PHE A 16 -3.36 12.06 -3.02
C PHE A 16 -3.46 13.30 -2.13
N LEU A 17 -2.37 14.08 -2.00
CA LEU A 17 -2.33 15.20 -1.06
C LEU A 17 -3.36 16.31 -1.37
N PRO A 18 -3.58 16.72 -2.64
CA PRO A 18 -4.61 17.70 -2.99
C PRO A 18 -6.05 17.21 -2.77
N LEU A 19 -6.26 15.90 -2.67
CA LEU A 19 -7.58 15.31 -2.46
C LEU A 19 -8.01 15.32 -0.99
N LEU A 20 -7.07 15.53 -0.06
CA LEU A 20 -7.34 15.54 1.37
C LEU A 20 -8.02 16.85 1.81
N ASN A 21 -9.22 16.70 2.34
CA ASN A 21 -9.90 17.74 3.10
C ASN A 21 -9.54 17.65 4.59
N ASN A 22 -9.53 18.79 5.28
CA ASN A 22 -9.21 18.88 6.72
C ASN A 22 -7.86 18.23 7.09
N CYS A 23 -6.85 18.44 6.23
CA CYS A 23 -5.55 17.79 6.36
C CYS A 23 -4.83 18.18 7.67
N LYS A 24 -4.41 17.18 8.42
CA LYS A 24 -3.55 17.27 9.60
C LYS A 24 -2.28 16.46 9.36
N LEU A 25 -1.13 17.08 9.65
CA LEU A 25 0.17 16.41 9.57
C LEU A 25 0.56 15.88 10.96
N THR A 26 0.94 14.60 11.01
CA THR A 26 1.53 13.96 12.19
C THR A 26 2.91 13.40 11.82
N GLU A 27 3.94 13.76 12.57
CA GLU A 27 5.31 13.24 12.35
C GLU A 27 5.64 12.15 13.37
N LYS A 28 6.10 10.98 12.90
CA LYS A 28 6.51 9.86 13.76
C LYS A 28 7.53 8.98 13.05
N ALA A 29 8.56 8.54 13.76
CA ALA A 29 9.63 7.70 13.20
C ALA A 29 10.27 8.29 11.91
N MET A 30 10.44 9.62 11.88
CA MET A 30 10.94 10.38 10.71
C MET A 30 10.03 10.33 9.47
N LEU A 31 8.80 9.82 9.61
CA LEU A 31 7.77 9.80 8.57
C LEU A 31 6.73 10.89 8.80
N LYS A 32 6.16 11.38 7.71
CA LYS A 32 5.09 12.38 7.67
C LYS A 32 3.79 11.71 7.28
N PHE A 33 2.84 11.64 8.21
CA PHE A 33 1.52 11.08 8.00
C PHE A 33 0.51 12.20 7.78
N TYR A 34 -0.13 12.21 6.62
CA TYR A 34 -1.15 13.19 6.25
C TYR A 34 -2.52 12.58 6.49
N GLU A 35 -3.18 13.01 7.55
CA GLU A 35 -4.52 12.57 7.95
C GLU A 35 -5.57 13.54 7.39
N GLY A 36 -6.68 13.04 6.85
CA GLY A 36 -7.76 13.89 6.38
C GLY A 36 -8.93 13.07 5.84
N GLN A 37 -9.69 13.66 4.93
CA GLN A 37 -10.81 12.98 4.28
C GLN A 37 -10.78 13.11 2.77
N ILE A 38 -11.00 12.01 2.06
CA ILE A 38 -11.23 11.97 0.62
C ILE A 38 -12.66 11.46 0.42
N ASP A 39 -13.51 12.25 -0.25
CA ASP A 39 -14.93 11.92 -0.47
C ASP A 39 -15.69 11.49 0.82
N GLY A 40 -15.34 12.11 1.96
CA GLY A 40 -15.93 11.82 3.27
C GLY A 40 -15.39 10.58 3.97
N LEU A 41 -14.47 9.83 3.36
CA LEU A 41 -13.79 8.69 3.98
C LEU A 41 -12.53 9.17 4.71
N GLU A 42 -12.32 8.69 5.94
CA GLU A 42 -11.09 9.00 6.68
C GLU A 42 -9.89 8.33 6.02
N VAL A 43 -8.86 9.11 5.69
CA VAL A 43 -7.66 8.65 5.00
C VAL A 43 -6.42 9.12 5.76
N VAL A 44 -5.43 8.23 5.83
CA VAL A 44 -4.06 8.56 6.25
C VAL A 44 -3.14 8.17 5.12
N THR A 45 -2.50 9.14 4.49
CA THR A 45 -1.55 8.88 3.40
C THR A 45 -0.13 9.26 3.80
N LEU A 46 0.86 8.51 3.33
CA LEU A 46 2.27 8.82 3.46
C LEU A 46 3.10 8.16 2.35
N PHE A 47 4.33 8.62 2.20
CA PHE A 47 5.39 7.81 1.60
C PHE A 47 6.31 7.26 2.70
N SER A 48 6.73 6.00 2.58
CA SER A 48 7.65 5.37 3.53
C SER A 48 9.12 5.62 3.21
N GLY A 49 9.44 5.94 1.96
CA GLY A 49 10.76 5.72 1.39
C GLY A 49 10.89 4.28 0.86
N VAL A 50 11.97 4.03 0.12
CA VAL A 50 12.25 2.75 -0.53
C VAL A 50 12.74 1.71 0.49
N CYS A 51 12.54 0.42 0.18
CA CYS A 51 12.95 -0.78 0.94
C CYS A 51 11.94 -1.30 1.98
N LYS A 52 12.07 -2.61 2.26
CA LYS A 52 11.16 -3.40 3.09
C LYS A 52 11.03 -2.91 4.53
N VAL A 53 12.12 -2.44 5.13
CA VAL A 53 12.12 -2.00 6.54
C VAL A 53 11.31 -0.71 6.69
N ASN A 54 11.45 0.22 5.75
CA ASN A 54 10.73 1.49 5.77
C ASN A 54 9.21 1.28 5.64
N VAL A 55 8.79 0.49 4.65
CA VAL A 55 7.37 0.18 4.45
C VAL A 55 6.79 -0.63 5.61
N ALA A 56 7.58 -1.50 6.26
CA ALA A 56 7.13 -2.24 7.45
C ALA A 56 6.87 -1.31 8.64
N ILE A 57 7.76 -0.35 8.91
CA ILE A 57 7.57 0.64 9.98
C ILE A 57 6.34 1.52 9.69
N ALA A 58 6.22 2.01 8.46
CA ALA A 58 5.07 2.80 8.03
C ALA A 58 3.74 2.04 8.20
N SER A 59 3.69 0.78 7.74
CA SER A 59 2.50 -0.07 7.84
C SER A 59 2.12 -0.36 9.30
N GLN A 60 3.10 -0.68 10.14
CA GLN A 60 2.85 -0.90 11.57
C GLN A 60 2.28 0.35 12.25
N LEU A 61 2.81 1.54 11.93
CA LEU A 61 2.31 2.80 12.49
C LEU A 61 0.91 3.14 11.98
N LEU A 62 0.61 2.91 10.69
CA LEU A 62 -0.74 3.05 10.14
C LEU A 62 -1.75 2.21 10.95
N ILE A 63 -1.40 0.97 11.28
CA ILE A 63 -2.25 0.06 12.05
C ILE A 63 -2.35 0.51 13.52
N ASP A 64 -1.24 0.56 14.24
CA ASP A 64 -1.25 0.71 15.70
C ASP A 64 -1.57 2.13 16.18
N VAL A 65 -1.12 3.13 15.43
CA VAL A 65 -1.17 4.54 15.87
C VAL A 65 -2.35 5.25 15.23
N PHE A 66 -2.58 5.00 13.94
CA PHE A 66 -3.65 5.67 13.21
C PHE A 66 -4.94 4.86 13.14
N GLY A 67 -4.90 3.58 13.50
CA GLY A 67 -6.08 2.71 13.56
C GLY A 67 -6.72 2.52 12.19
N VAL A 68 -5.94 2.40 11.12
CA VAL A 68 -6.51 2.13 9.79
C VAL A 68 -7.10 0.73 9.74
N ASP A 69 -8.24 0.59 9.09
CA ASP A 69 -8.93 -0.69 8.89
C ASP A 69 -8.36 -1.47 7.70
N LEU A 70 -7.74 -0.76 6.75
CA LEU A 70 -7.12 -1.35 5.56
C LEU A 70 -5.99 -0.46 5.03
N ILE A 71 -5.08 -1.06 4.26
CA ILE A 71 -3.96 -0.37 3.61
C ILE A 71 -4.02 -0.63 2.10
N ILE A 72 -3.94 0.45 1.32
CA ILE A 72 -3.72 0.44 -0.12
C ILE A 72 -2.26 0.84 -0.36
N ASN A 73 -1.46 -0.10 -0.88
CA ASN A 73 -0.11 0.21 -1.36
C ASN A 73 -0.18 0.63 -2.84
N SER A 74 0.21 1.86 -3.15
CA SER A 74 0.18 2.43 -4.50
C SER A 74 1.57 2.88 -4.92
N GLY A 75 1.94 2.66 -6.17
CA GLY A 75 3.23 3.06 -6.70
C GLY A 75 3.51 2.47 -8.07
N THR A 76 4.75 2.61 -8.51
CA THR A 76 5.26 2.11 -9.79
C THR A 76 6.00 0.78 -9.60
N ALA A 77 6.00 -0.05 -10.64
CA ALA A 77 6.67 -1.36 -10.61
C ALA A 77 7.23 -1.72 -12.00
N GLY A 78 8.28 -2.56 -12.00
CA GLY A 78 8.79 -3.18 -13.22
C GLY A 78 7.94 -4.38 -13.63
N GLY A 79 7.53 -4.43 -14.90
CA GLY A 79 6.79 -5.55 -15.47
C GLY A 79 7.68 -6.75 -15.75
N MET A 80 7.30 -7.94 -15.27
CA MET A 80 7.96 -9.21 -15.61
C MET A 80 7.17 -10.04 -16.64
N ASN A 81 5.86 -9.82 -16.74
CA ASN A 81 5.04 -10.47 -17.75
C ASN A 81 5.30 -9.79 -19.11
N PRO A 82 5.71 -10.51 -20.16
CA PRO A 82 6.02 -9.93 -21.47
C PRO A 82 4.82 -9.25 -22.15
N ASP A 83 3.60 -9.55 -21.72
CA ASP A 83 2.39 -8.92 -22.25
C ASP A 83 2.14 -7.52 -21.67
N LEU A 84 2.77 -7.17 -20.53
CA LEU A 84 2.60 -5.87 -19.88
C LEU A 84 3.25 -4.74 -20.67
N GLN A 85 2.51 -3.66 -20.85
CA GLN A 85 2.99 -2.40 -21.44
C GLN A 85 3.28 -1.35 -20.37
N ILE A 86 4.06 -0.32 -20.74
CA ILE A 86 4.27 0.84 -19.88
C ILE A 86 2.90 1.51 -19.63
N PHE A 87 2.65 1.87 -18.37
CA PHE A 87 1.39 2.42 -17.85
C PHE A 87 0.23 1.43 -17.67
N ASP A 88 0.45 0.13 -17.88
CA ASP A 88 -0.53 -0.87 -17.43
C ASP A 88 -0.65 -0.88 -15.90
N THR A 89 -1.89 -0.98 -15.41
CA THR A 89 -2.15 -1.13 -13.97
C THR A 89 -2.12 -2.59 -13.57
N VAL A 90 -1.25 -2.94 -12.63
CA VAL A 90 -1.18 -4.28 -12.04
C VAL A 90 -1.83 -4.27 -10.67
N ILE A 91 -2.79 -5.18 -10.46
CA ILE A 91 -3.45 -5.40 -9.17
C ILE A 91 -2.88 -6.69 -8.58
N SER A 92 -2.26 -6.61 -7.41
CA SER A 92 -1.73 -7.79 -6.74
C SER A 92 -2.86 -8.70 -6.25
N THR A 93 -2.75 -9.99 -6.53
CA THR A 93 -3.62 -11.03 -5.95
C THR A 93 -2.96 -11.67 -4.73
N GLU A 94 -1.64 -11.80 -4.79
CA GLU A 94 -0.76 -12.18 -3.71
C GLU A 94 0.63 -11.56 -3.92
N VAL A 95 1.42 -11.47 -2.85
CA VAL A 95 2.80 -10.99 -2.90
C VAL A 95 3.71 -11.95 -2.14
N CYS A 96 4.97 -12.06 -2.54
CA CYS A 96 5.99 -12.83 -1.84
C CYS A 96 7.34 -12.13 -1.93
N TYR A 97 8.29 -12.53 -1.09
CA TYR A 97 9.69 -12.10 -1.24
C TYR A 97 10.39 -12.96 -2.29
N HIS A 98 11.03 -12.33 -3.28
CA HIS A 98 11.78 -13.03 -4.33
C HIS A 98 13.24 -13.35 -3.92
N ASP A 99 13.72 -12.68 -2.88
CA ASP A 99 15.10 -12.64 -2.37
C ASP A 99 15.23 -13.26 -0.97
N VAL A 100 14.19 -13.91 -0.46
CA VAL A 100 14.16 -14.56 0.85
C VAL A 100 13.90 -16.05 0.64
N ALA A 101 14.71 -16.90 1.27
CA ALA A 101 14.53 -18.35 1.21
C ALA A 101 13.17 -18.74 1.82
N LYS A 102 12.52 -19.76 1.24
CA LYS A 102 11.11 -20.08 1.55
C LYS A 102 10.92 -20.52 3.01
N ASP A 103 11.88 -21.27 3.53
CA ASP A 103 11.91 -21.79 4.90
C ASP A 103 11.98 -20.68 5.95
N ILE A 104 12.54 -19.50 5.62
CA ILE A 104 12.66 -18.38 6.56
C ILE A 104 11.29 -17.93 7.09
N LEU A 105 10.25 -17.91 6.25
CA LEU A 105 8.91 -17.52 6.67
C LEU A 105 8.08 -18.67 7.25
N THR A 106 8.38 -19.93 6.89
CA THR A 106 7.55 -21.10 7.26
C THR A 106 8.08 -21.85 8.48
N ASP A 107 9.40 -21.98 8.59
CA ASP A 107 10.06 -22.85 9.58
C ASP A 107 10.57 -22.03 10.78
N PHE A 108 10.72 -20.72 10.60
CA PHE A 108 11.07 -19.76 11.65
C PHE A 108 9.95 -18.75 11.86
N HIS A 109 10.00 -18.00 12.97
CA HIS A 109 9.06 -16.92 13.22
C HIS A 109 8.89 -16.02 11.98
N PRO A 110 7.64 -15.78 11.49
CA PRO A 110 6.37 -15.98 12.18
C PRO A 110 5.63 -17.30 11.89
N TRP A 111 6.30 -18.32 11.33
CA TRP A 111 5.74 -19.66 11.04
C TRP A 111 4.50 -19.61 10.15
N MET A 112 4.60 -18.89 9.04
CA MET A 112 3.53 -18.77 8.07
C MET A 112 3.23 -20.11 7.40
N LYS A 113 1.95 -20.32 7.06
CA LYS A 113 1.52 -21.49 6.27
C LYS A 113 1.97 -21.44 4.81
N SER A 114 2.37 -20.27 4.32
CA SER A 114 2.73 -19.99 2.93
C SER A 114 3.72 -18.83 2.87
N VAL A 115 4.56 -18.81 1.84
CA VAL A 115 5.44 -17.68 1.51
C VAL A 115 4.70 -16.53 0.81
N PHE A 116 3.44 -16.75 0.46
CA PHE A 116 2.57 -15.77 -0.19
C PHE A 116 1.64 -15.09 0.81
N PHE A 117 1.60 -13.76 0.75
CA PHE A 117 0.63 -12.92 1.43
C PHE A 117 -0.50 -12.61 0.45
N LYS A 118 -1.71 -13.09 0.73
CA LYS A 118 -2.87 -12.86 -0.14
C LYS A 118 -3.42 -11.46 0.05
N ALA A 119 -3.72 -10.78 -1.06
CA ALA A 119 -4.47 -9.54 -1.03
C ALA A 119 -5.95 -9.81 -0.71
N ASP A 120 -6.62 -8.83 -0.11
CA ASP A 120 -8.03 -8.94 0.22
C ASP A 120 -8.90 -9.05 -1.04
N ARG A 121 -9.87 -9.97 -1.03
CA ARG A 121 -10.70 -10.27 -2.22
C ARG A 121 -11.60 -9.10 -2.59
N GLU A 122 -12.16 -8.40 -1.61
CA GLU A 122 -13.05 -7.27 -1.86
C GLU A 122 -12.25 -6.09 -2.41
N LEU A 123 -11.06 -5.83 -1.86
CA LEU A 123 -10.16 -4.80 -2.38
C LEU A 123 -9.72 -5.09 -3.82
N ILE A 124 -9.42 -6.34 -4.17
CA ILE A 124 -9.09 -6.71 -5.56
C ILE A 124 -10.24 -6.36 -6.52
N GLU A 125 -11.49 -6.67 -6.15
CA GLU A 125 -12.65 -6.38 -7.00
C GLU A 125 -12.92 -4.87 -7.10
N LEU A 126 -12.79 -4.13 -5.99
CA LEU A 126 -12.90 -2.67 -5.99
C LEU A 126 -11.81 -2.01 -6.85
N SER A 127 -10.57 -2.48 -6.79
CA SER A 127 -9.48 -2.01 -7.67
C SER A 127 -9.78 -2.27 -9.14
N LYS A 128 -10.29 -3.46 -9.50
CA LYS A 128 -10.70 -3.76 -10.89
C LYS A 128 -11.80 -2.82 -11.37
N LEU A 129 -12.77 -2.51 -10.50
CA LEU A 129 -13.84 -1.56 -10.83
C LEU A 129 -13.29 -0.13 -11.02
N ALA A 130 -12.33 0.29 -10.19
CA ALA A 130 -11.70 1.60 -10.31
C ALA A 130 -10.95 1.77 -11.64
N VAL A 131 -10.15 0.77 -12.04
CA VAL A 131 -9.39 0.78 -13.32
C VAL A 131 -10.32 0.86 -14.53
N ARG A 132 -11.45 0.13 -14.51
CA ARG A 132 -12.44 0.20 -15.61
C ARG A 132 -13.09 1.56 -15.75
N LYS A 133 -13.27 2.31 -14.66
CA LYS A 133 -13.84 3.67 -14.72
C LYS A 133 -12.88 4.72 -15.27
N GLN A 134 -11.56 4.49 -15.20
CA GLN A 134 -10.55 5.40 -15.79
C GLN A 134 -10.40 5.24 -17.31
N THR A 135 -10.88 4.13 -17.87
CA THR A 135 -10.79 3.80 -19.30
C THR A 135 -12.09 4.06 -20.07
N ALA A 136 -13.11 4.62 -19.40
CA ALA A 136 -14.40 5.00 -19.95
C ALA A 136 -14.56 6.53 -19.94
#